data_AF-A0A3A1P717-F1
#
_entry.id   AF-A0A3A1P717-F1
#
_cell.length_a   1.000
_cell.length_b   1.000
_cell.length_c   1.000
_cell.angle_alpha   90.00
_cell.angle_beta   90.00
_cell.angle_gamma   90.00
#
_symmetry.space_group_name_H-M   'P 1'
#
loop_
_entity.id
_entity.type
_entity.pdbx_description
1 polymer ?
#
loop_
_entity_poly.entity_id
_entity_poly.type
_entity_poly.pdbx_seq_one_letter_code
_entity_poly.pdbx_strand_id
1 'polypeptide(L)'
;MAIVFEGWRERRALKRWQRSVLGQALQHHGHSYFFAADAIFSFYDEEEKQRNCAQLHSLAMEIVAANNPMLAVREQLANYVLTFAPLMAAGMPEEGKEERGYTSTPYVSGQLRPHISKVADHIDELGRLRFSEPDISDEELASYCTNRASLLLFFCNGLNLISIALEDRIEKNDEWFAAFVEAAMVAAEDAIRQDIGLPSLLPGPIDSLAYSSFFQYVVSGEPDPFFAWAKAFPDKYLCGRGSLPPQ
;
A
#
# COMPACT_ATOMS: atom_id res chain seq x y z
N MET A 1 36.80 13.22 22.83
CA MET A 1 37.25 12.37 21.71
C MET A 1 36.20 11.34 21.28
N ALA A 2 35.45 10.69 22.18
CA ALA A 2 34.41 9.71 21.81
C ALA A 2 33.32 10.24 20.83
N ILE A 3 32.78 11.43 21.09
CA ILE A 3 31.71 12.06 20.28
C ILE A 3 32.11 12.30 18.81
N VAL A 4 33.39 12.58 18.53
CA VAL A 4 33.89 12.84 17.17
C VAL A 4 34.09 11.54 16.38
N PHE A 5 34.46 10.46 17.06
CA PHE A 5 34.63 9.14 16.44
C PHE A 5 33.29 8.45 16.14
N GLU A 6 32.27 8.69 16.96
CA GLU A 6 30.92 8.14 16.81
C GLU A 6 30.24 8.71 15.54
N GLY A 7 30.26 10.03 15.37
CA GLY A 7 29.74 10.68 14.16
C GLY A 7 30.50 10.32 12.87
N TRP A 8 31.79 9.93 12.94
CA TRP A 8 32.53 9.45 11.77
C TRP A 8 32.10 8.04 11.36
N ARG A 9 31.86 7.14 12.32
CA ARG A 9 31.38 5.77 12.07
C ARG A 9 29.98 5.78 11.47
N GLU A 10 29.07 6.58 12.02
CA GLU A 10 27.71 6.76 11.50
C GLU A 10 27.71 7.27 10.05
N ARG A 11 28.50 8.32 9.76
CA ARG A 11 28.64 8.84 8.39
C ARG A 11 29.17 7.79 7.41
N ARG A 12 30.10 6.93 7.85
CA ARG A 12 30.65 5.86 7.01
C ARG A 12 29.62 4.75 6.78
N ALA A 13 28.87 4.39 7.81
CA ALA A 13 27.76 3.43 7.72
C ALA A 13 26.67 3.94 6.76
N LEU A 14 26.26 5.20 6.90
CA LEU A 14 25.30 5.85 6.01
C LEU A 14 25.78 5.88 4.56
N LYS A 15 27.04 6.27 4.31
CA LYS A 15 27.62 6.22 2.95
C LYS A 15 27.69 4.80 2.37
N ARG A 16 27.91 3.79 3.22
CA ARG A 16 27.90 2.39 2.79
C ARG A 16 26.47 1.95 2.45
N TRP A 17 25.50 2.32 3.27
CA TRP A 17 24.07 2.08 3.03
C TRP A 17 23.61 2.69 1.71
N GLN A 18 23.88 3.99 1.49
CA GLN A 18 23.54 4.70 0.25
C GLN A 18 24.18 4.10 -1.01
N ARG A 19 25.29 3.36 -0.86
CA ARG A 19 25.98 2.67 -1.96
C ARG A 19 25.56 1.21 -2.14
N SER A 20 24.74 0.67 -1.23
CA SER A 20 24.19 -0.66 -1.38
C SER A 20 23.16 -0.70 -2.51
N VAL A 21 22.92 -1.89 -3.08
CA VAL A 21 21.91 -2.09 -4.14
C VAL A 21 20.53 -1.63 -3.66
N LEU A 22 20.11 -2.04 -2.46
CA LEU A 22 18.84 -1.63 -1.86
C LEU A 22 18.80 -0.11 -1.60
N GLY A 23 19.88 0.47 -1.06
CA GLY A 23 19.96 1.91 -0.80
C GLY A 23 19.80 2.74 -2.08
N GLN A 24 20.42 2.32 -3.19
CA GLN A 24 20.27 2.96 -4.50
C GLN A 24 18.87 2.78 -5.08
N ALA A 25 18.28 1.58 -4.95
CA ALA A 25 16.91 1.32 -5.40
C ALA A 25 15.89 2.21 -4.66
N LEU A 26 16.02 2.35 -3.34
CA LEU A 26 15.16 3.24 -2.54
C LEU A 26 15.39 4.72 -2.87
N GLN A 27 16.64 5.13 -3.15
CA GLN A 27 16.93 6.49 -3.59
C GLN A 27 16.28 6.79 -4.95
N HIS A 28 16.37 5.86 -5.90
CA HIS A 28 15.73 5.99 -7.20
C HIS A 28 14.20 6.06 -7.08
N HIS A 29 13.61 5.20 -6.24
CA HIS A 29 12.19 5.21 -5.92
C HIS A 29 11.73 6.54 -5.29
N GLY A 30 12.48 7.08 -4.33
CA GLY A 30 12.22 8.42 -3.79
C GLY A 30 12.30 9.51 -4.87
N HIS A 31 13.31 9.42 -5.76
CA HIS A 31 13.47 10.37 -6.85
C HIS A 31 12.28 10.38 -7.82
N SER A 32 11.78 9.21 -8.23
CA SER A 32 10.66 9.12 -9.17
C SER A 32 9.35 9.68 -8.60
N TYR A 33 9.12 9.56 -7.29
CA TYR A 33 7.89 10.05 -6.66
C TYR A 33 7.91 11.53 -6.28
N PHE A 34 9.08 12.09 -5.95
CA PHE A 34 9.18 13.44 -5.36
C PHE A 34 9.98 14.46 -6.18
N PHE A 35 10.92 14.02 -7.02
CA PHE A 35 11.96 14.90 -7.59
C PHE A 35 12.07 14.84 -9.12
N ALA A 36 11.48 13.85 -9.77
CA ALA A 36 11.35 13.80 -11.23
C ALA A 36 10.48 14.97 -11.75
N ALA A 37 10.64 15.32 -13.04
CA ALA A 37 9.92 16.44 -13.65
C ALA A 37 8.40 16.25 -13.65
N ASP A 38 7.95 15.00 -13.71
CA ASP A 38 6.57 14.51 -13.69
C ASP A 38 6.23 13.81 -12.36
N ALA A 39 6.97 14.11 -11.29
CA ALA A 39 6.78 13.51 -9.98
C ALA A 39 5.36 13.74 -9.43
N ILE A 40 4.74 12.66 -8.94
CA ILE A 40 3.40 12.65 -8.33
C ILE A 40 3.30 13.67 -7.19
N PHE A 41 4.35 13.81 -6.38
CA PHE A 41 4.41 14.74 -5.25
C PHE A 41 5.28 15.96 -5.52
N SER A 42 5.32 16.42 -6.77
CA SER A 42 6.07 17.64 -7.14
C SER A 42 5.64 18.88 -6.34
N PHE A 43 4.38 18.91 -5.88
CA PHE A 43 3.77 19.98 -5.08
C PHE A 43 4.17 20.00 -3.60
N TYR A 44 4.78 18.94 -3.06
CA TYR A 44 5.30 18.95 -1.68
C TYR A 44 6.49 19.90 -1.57
N ASP A 45 6.65 20.50 -0.39
CA ASP A 45 7.86 21.26 -0.13
C ASP A 45 9.08 20.35 0.03
N GLU A 46 10.27 20.93 -0.05
CA GLU A 46 11.52 20.17 0.01
C GLU A 46 11.69 19.45 1.35
N GLU A 47 11.19 20.02 2.45
CA GLU A 47 11.28 19.43 3.78
C GLU A 47 10.42 18.16 3.87
N GLU A 48 9.18 18.21 3.38
CA GLU A 48 8.26 17.09 3.30
C GLU A 48 8.79 15.97 2.41
N LYS A 49 9.34 16.31 1.24
CA LYS A 49 9.97 15.34 0.33
C LYS A 49 11.11 14.59 1.02
N GLN A 50 12.01 15.35 1.67
CA GLN A 50 13.13 14.78 2.40
C GLN A 50 12.67 13.94 3.60
N ARG A 51 11.66 14.40 4.33
CA ARG A 51 11.08 13.69 5.49
C ARG A 51 10.51 12.32 5.07
N ASN A 52 9.72 12.27 4.00
CA ASN A 52 9.14 11.03 3.50
C ASN A 52 10.21 10.04 3.01
N CYS A 53 11.22 10.53 2.27
CA CYS A 53 12.34 9.70 1.84
C CYS A 53 13.15 9.18 3.04
N ALA A 54 13.44 10.03 4.02
CA ALA A 54 14.17 9.66 5.23
C ALA A 54 13.38 8.61 6.03
N GLN A 55 12.06 8.76 6.15
CA GLN A 55 11.21 7.78 6.83
C GLN A 55 11.28 6.41 6.14
N LEU A 56 11.19 6.35 4.81
CA LEU A 56 11.31 5.07 4.08
C LEU A 56 12.69 4.43 4.30
N HIS A 57 13.77 5.22 4.28
CA HIS A 57 15.11 4.71 4.58
C HIS A 57 15.26 4.22 6.03
N SER A 58 14.66 4.92 7.00
CA SER A 58 14.65 4.48 8.40
C SER A 58 13.93 3.14 8.56
N LEU A 59 12.73 3.00 7.97
CA LEU A 59 12.00 1.73 7.93
C LEU A 59 12.85 0.60 7.35
N ALA A 60 13.53 0.85 6.22
CA ALA A 60 14.41 -0.13 5.60
C ALA A 60 15.54 -0.59 6.54
N MET A 61 16.18 0.34 7.24
CA MET A 61 17.26 0.02 8.18
C MET A 61 16.74 -0.76 9.40
N GLU A 62 15.57 -0.39 9.93
CA GLU A 62 14.91 -1.09 11.05
C GLU A 62 14.54 -2.52 10.67
N ILE A 63 13.94 -2.71 9.49
CA ILE A 63 13.56 -4.03 8.96
C ILE A 63 14.81 -4.92 8.78
N VAL A 64 15.85 -4.41 8.13
CA VAL A 64 17.09 -5.18 7.89
C VAL A 64 17.80 -5.55 9.19
N ALA A 65 17.65 -4.73 10.24
CA ALA A 65 18.22 -4.98 11.56
C ALA A 65 17.33 -5.88 12.46
N ALA A 66 16.11 -6.21 12.05
CA ALA A 66 15.19 -7.01 12.84
C ALA A 66 15.66 -8.47 12.98
N ASN A 67 15.18 -9.16 14.02
CA ASN A 67 15.48 -10.58 14.23
C ASN A 67 14.96 -11.48 13.08
N ASN A 68 13.84 -11.09 12.48
CA ASN A 68 13.28 -11.72 11.29
C ASN A 68 12.90 -10.62 10.28
N PRO A 69 13.84 -10.22 9.41
CA PRO A 69 13.61 -9.14 8.44
C PRO A 69 12.45 -9.41 7.47
N MET A 70 12.26 -10.66 7.04
CA MET A 70 11.18 -11.04 6.12
C MET A 70 9.80 -10.83 6.76
N LEU A 71 9.63 -11.30 8.00
CA LEU A 71 8.37 -11.08 8.70
C LEU A 71 8.15 -9.59 8.99
N ALA A 72 9.20 -8.88 9.41
CA ALA A 72 9.11 -7.45 9.69
C ALA A 72 8.69 -6.62 8.47
N VAL A 73 9.22 -6.91 7.27
CA VAL A 73 8.79 -6.20 6.05
C VAL A 73 7.34 -6.51 5.71
N ARG A 74 6.90 -7.77 5.86
CA ARG A 74 5.53 -8.19 5.58
C ARG A 74 4.51 -7.55 6.52
N GLU A 75 4.83 -7.44 7.81
CA GLU A 75 4.00 -6.74 8.80
C GLU A 75 3.85 -5.26 8.46
N GLN A 76 4.95 -4.57 8.14
CA GLN A 76 4.92 -3.17 7.73
C GLN A 76 4.11 -3.00 6.45
N LEU A 77 4.38 -3.82 5.44
CA LEU A 77 3.67 -3.79 4.17
C LEU A 77 2.17 -3.99 4.38
N ALA A 78 1.79 -4.96 5.21
CA ALA A 78 0.41 -5.25 5.55
C ALA A 78 -0.30 -4.05 6.20
N ASN A 79 0.34 -3.39 7.17
CA ASN A 79 -0.19 -2.19 7.80
C ASN A 79 -0.42 -1.04 6.81
N TYR A 80 0.56 -0.80 5.93
CA TYR A 80 0.44 0.24 4.91
C TYR A 80 -0.65 -0.08 3.88
N VAL A 81 -0.78 -1.33 3.43
CA VAL A 81 -1.83 -1.77 2.49
C VAL A 81 -3.22 -1.64 3.12
N LEU A 82 -3.40 -2.04 4.38
CA LEU A 82 -4.68 -1.93 5.07
C LEU A 82 -5.09 -0.48 5.35
N THR A 83 -4.12 0.44 5.47
CA THR A 83 -4.39 1.88 5.57
C THR A 83 -4.68 2.49 4.19
N PHE A 84 -3.96 2.03 3.16
CA PHE A 84 -4.09 2.47 1.78
C PHE A 84 -5.45 2.14 1.19
N ALA A 85 -5.89 0.89 1.32
CA ALA A 85 -7.04 0.36 0.62
C ALA A 85 -8.35 1.15 0.84
N PRO A 86 -8.78 1.46 2.08
CA PRO A 86 -10.02 2.20 2.29
C PRO A 86 -9.96 3.64 1.75
N LEU A 87 -8.82 4.32 1.88
CA LEU A 87 -8.64 5.67 1.33
C LEU A 87 -8.66 5.67 -0.20
N MET A 88 -8.00 4.69 -0.81
CA MET A 88 -7.97 4.52 -2.26
C MET A 88 -9.37 4.18 -2.80
N ALA A 89 -10.09 3.25 -2.16
CA ALA A 89 -11.46 2.89 -2.55
C ALA A 89 -12.42 4.09 -2.43
N ALA A 90 -12.31 4.86 -1.35
CA ALA A 90 -13.14 6.03 -1.11
C ALA A 90 -12.86 7.20 -2.08
N GLY A 91 -11.58 7.48 -2.38
CA GLY A 91 -11.18 8.66 -3.15
C GLY A 91 -11.09 8.47 -4.66
N MET A 92 -11.01 7.23 -5.15
CA MET A 92 -10.80 6.95 -6.56
C MET A 92 -12.07 7.24 -7.40
N PRO A 93 -11.98 8.06 -8.46
CA PRO A 93 -13.08 8.20 -9.42
C PRO A 93 -13.19 6.98 -10.35
N GLU A 94 -14.36 6.76 -10.96
CA GLU A 94 -14.58 5.64 -11.88
C GLU A 94 -13.60 5.65 -13.07
N GLU A 95 -13.37 6.82 -13.67
CA GLU A 95 -12.39 7.02 -14.75
C GLU A 95 -10.94 6.73 -14.32
N GLY A 96 -10.64 6.85 -13.02
CA GLY A 96 -9.31 6.58 -12.47
C GLY A 96 -8.98 5.09 -12.32
N LYS A 97 -9.93 4.18 -12.57
CA LYS A 97 -9.71 2.73 -12.49
C LYS A 97 -8.67 2.23 -13.49
N GLU A 98 -8.67 2.79 -14.70
CA GLU A 98 -7.78 2.33 -15.77
C GLU A 98 -6.34 2.69 -15.52
N GLU A 99 -6.09 3.95 -15.17
CA GLU A 99 -4.76 4.47 -14.84
C GLU A 99 -4.12 3.73 -13.67
N ARG A 100 -4.94 3.13 -12.78
CA ARG A 100 -4.50 2.40 -11.59
C ARG A 100 -4.49 0.88 -11.75
N GLY A 101 -4.78 0.36 -12.94
CA GLY A 101 -4.73 -1.08 -13.23
C GLY A 101 -5.89 -1.89 -12.64
N TYR A 102 -6.95 -1.23 -12.17
CA TYR A 102 -8.15 -1.88 -11.62
C TYR A 102 -9.27 -2.08 -12.64
N THR A 103 -9.04 -1.81 -13.94
CA THR A 103 -10.04 -2.00 -15.01
C THR A 103 -10.63 -3.40 -15.01
N SER A 104 -9.79 -4.40 -14.78
CA SER A 104 -10.19 -5.80 -14.80
C SER A 104 -10.96 -6.21 -13.54
N THR A 105 -10.82 -5.51 -12.42
CA THR A 105 -11.43 -5.90 -11.14
C THR A 105 -12.90 -5.43 -11.07
N PRO A 106 -13.88 -6.35 -11.09
CA PRO A 106 -15.30 -5.97 -11.06
C PRO A 106 -15.76 -5.45 -9.68
N TYR A 107 -14.99 -5.73 -8.63
CA TYR A 107 -15.38 -5.46 -7.23
C TYR A 107 -14.75 -4.20 -6.64
N VAL A 108 -14.07 -3.40 -7.45
CA VAL A 108 -13.59 -2.06 -7.09
C VAL A 108 -14.20 -1.10 -8.10
N SER A 109 -15.13 -0.23 -7.69
CA SER A 109 -15.98 0.48 -8.65
C SER A 109 -15.62 1.95 -8.89
N GLY A 110 -15.10 2.65 -7.89
CA GLY A 110 -15.00 4.12 -7.91
C GLY A 110 -16.32 4.84 -7.58
N GLN A 111 -17.38 4.10 -7.26
CA GLN A 111 -18.71 4.64 -6.91
C GLN A 111 -18.80 5.15 -5.46
N LEU A 112 -17.75 4.98 -4.66
CA LEU A 112 -17.72 5.47 -3.29
C LEU A 112 -17.45 6.98 -3.22
N ARG A 113 -16.71 7.54 -4.18
CA ARG A 113 -16.31 8.96 -4.18
C ARG A 113 -17.50 9.94 -4.09
N PRO A 114 -18.62 9.77 -4.84
CA PRO A 114 -19.80 10.62 -4.69
C PRO A 114 -20.47 10.57 -3.31
N HIS A 115 -20.06 9.62 -2.45
CA HIS A 115 -20.57 9.45 -1.09
C HIS A 115 -19.53 9.80 -0.02
N ILE A 116 -18.43 10.47 -0.38
CA ILE A 116 -17.26 10.68 0.49
C ILE A 116 -17.60 11.29 1.85
N SER A 117 -18.56 12.23 1.91
CA SER A 117 -19.05 12.78 3.18
C SER A 117 -19.55 11.70 4.15
N LYS A 118 -20.34 10.73 3.66
CA LYS A 118 -20.82 9.62 4.49
C LYS A 118 -19.70 8.63 4.81
N VAL A 119 -18.84 8.35 3.83
CA VAL A 119 -17.69 7.45 4.02
C VAL A 119 -16.74 7.97 5.10
N ALA A 120 -16.57 9.30 5.19
CA ALA A 120 -15.70 9.92 6.18
C ALA A 120 -16.10 9.63 7.63
N ASP A 121 -17.36 9.28 7.91
CA ASP A 121 -17.80 8.88 9.25
C ASP A 121 -17.26 7.49 9.67
N HIS A 122 -16.75 6.71 8.71
CA HIS A 122 -16.29 5.32 8.90
C HIS A 122 -14.78 5.13 8.68
N ILE A 123 -14.07 6.19 8.28
CA ILE A 123 -12.61 6.18 8.14
C ILE A 123 -12.03 7.17 9.15
N ASP A 124 -11.42 6.66 10.22
CA ASP A 124 -10.90 7.46 11.36
C ASP A 124 -10.11 8.70 10.95
N GLU A 125 -9.22 8.57 9.96
CA GLU A 125 -8.39 9.68 9.46
C GLU A 125 -9.24 10.79 8.84
N LEU A 126 -10.29 10.44 8.08
CA LEU A 126 -11.21 11.40 7.47
C LEU A 126 -12.17 12.01 8.50
N GLY A 127 -12.64 11.21 9.46
CA GLY A 127 -13.47 11.71 10.56
C GLY A 127 -12.74 12.75 11.40
N ARG A 128 -11.44 12.53 11.67
CA ARG A 128 -10.58 13.52 12.34
C ARG A 128 -10.39 14.79 11.49
N LEU A 129 -10.18 14.64 10.18
CA LEU A 129 -10.04 15.77 9.26
C LEU A 129 -11.31 16.64 9.24
N ARG A 130 -12.49 16.03 9.13
CA ARG A 130 -13.78 16.74 9.22
C ARG A 130 -14.00 17.40 10.57
N PHE A 131 -13.52 16.79 11.65
CA PHE A 131 -13.59 17.40 12.97
C PHE A 131 -12.70 18.64 13.09
N SER A 132 -11.47 18.61 12.53
CA SER A 132 -10.55 19.75 12.54
C SER A 132 -10.93 20.84 11.53
N GLU A 133 -11.60 20.47 10.43
CA GLU A 133 -12.00 21.35 9.35
C GLU A 133 -13.50 21.15 9.04
N PRO A 134 -14.41 21.74 9.83
CA PRO A 134 -15.86 21.49 9.70
C PRO A 134 -16.47 21.90 8.35
N ASP A 135 -15.83 22.85 7.65
CA ASP A 135 -16.28 23.39 6.37
C ASP A 135 -15.60 22.72 5.16
N ILE A 136 -14.84 21.64 5.38
CA ILE A 136 -14.16 20.92 4.29
C ILE A 136 -15.17 20.37 3.28
N SER A 137 -14.92 20.62 2.00
CA SER A 137 -15.80 20.15 0.92
C SER A 137 -15.56 18.68 0.58
N ASP A 138 -16.55 18.06 -0.08
CA ASP A 138 -16.42 16.68 -0.59
C ASP A 138 -15.24 16.53 -1.56
N GLU A 139 -14.97 17.54 -2.39
CA GLU A 139 -13.85 17.48 -3.32
C GLU A 139 -12.49 17.58 -2.62
N GLU A 140 -12.41 18.37 -1.54
CA GLU A 140 -11.21 18.44 -0.69
C GLU A 140 -11.00 17.11 0.06
N LEU A 141 -12.07 16.49 0.58
CA LEU A 141 -12.01 15.16 1.19
C LEU A 141 -11.55 14.08 0.20
N ALA A 142 -12.09 14.07 -1.01
CA ALA A 142 -11.71 13.11 -2.05
C ALA A 142 -10.26 13.33 -2.50
N SER A 143 -9.84 14.59 -2.64
CA SER A 143 -8.46 14.97 -2.94
C SER A 143 -7.50 14.52 -1.83
N TYR A 144 -7.88 14.74 -0.57
CA TYR A 144 -7.11 14.27 0.59
C TYR A 144 -6.94 12.75 0.55
N CYS A 145 -8.01 11.99 0.35
CA CYS A 145 -7.96 10.52 0.24
C CYS A 145 -6.98 10.07 -0.84
N THR A 146 -7.09 10.68 -2.03
CA THR A 146 -6.26 10.31 -3.18
C THR A 146 -4.79 10.63 -2.97
N ASN A 147 -4.48 11.82 -2.43
CA ASN A 147 -3.11 12.24 -2.12
C ASN A 147 -2.51 11.35 -1.04
N ARG A 148 -3.27 11.10 0.04
CA ARG A 148 -2.84 10.25 1.15
C ARG A 148 -2.62 8.81 0.73
N ALA A 149 -3.55 8.24 -0.04
CA ALA A 149 -3.40 6.89 -0.58
C ALA A 149 -2.21 6.79 -1.55
N SER A 150 -1.96 7.79 -2.38
CA SER A 150 -0.77 7.82 -3.24
C SER A 150 0.53 7.80 -2.41
N LEU A 151 0.55 8.51 -1.28
CA LEU A 151 1.73 8.54 -0.40
C LEU A 151 1.92 7.20 0.31
N LEU A 152 0.83 6.56 0.75
CA LEU A 152 0.87 5.21 1.30
C LEU A 152 1.36 4.20 0.26
N LEU A 153 0.96 4.35 -1.01
CA LEU A 153 1.44 3.52 -2.11
C LEU A 153 2.95 3.70 -2.36
N PHE A 154 3.49 4.91 -2.22
CA PHE A 154 4.94 5.15 -2.21
C PHE A 154 5.63 4.28 -1.15
N PHE A 155 5.10 4.23 0.08
CA PHE A 155 5.65 3.37 1.13
C PHE A 155 5.45 1.87 0.82
N CYS A 156 4.28 1.45 0.33
CA CYS A 156 4.03 0.05 -0.03
C CYS A 156 5.03 -0.43 -1.09
N ASN A 157 5.26 0.35 -2.14
CA ASN A 157 6.21 0.02 -3.21
C ASN A 157 7.66 0.00 -2.70
N GLY A 158 8.02 0.95 -1.82
CA GLY A 158 9.33 0.95 -1.16
C GLY A 158 9.56 -0.28 -0.28
N LEU A 159 8.54 -0.70 0.47
CA LEU A 159 8.56 -1.94 1.27
C LEU A 159 8.62 -3.18 0.39
N ASN A 160 7.92 -3.21 -0.74
CA ASN A 160 8.03 -4.30 -1.70
C ASN A 160 9.47 -4.42 -2.27
N LEU A 161 10.14 -3.29 -2.58
CA LEU A 161 11.55 -3.30 -2.97
C LEU A 161 12.47 -3.89 -1.87
N ILE A 162 12.16 -3.64 -0.60
CA ILE A 162 12.88 -4.23 0.53
C ILE A 162 12.61 -5.74 0.60
N SER A 163 11.36 -6.17 0.45
CA SER A 163 10.95 -7.59 0.40
C SER A 163 11.72 -8.35 -0.68
N ILE A 164 11.77 -7.76 -1.88
CA ILE A 164 12.53 -8.24 -3.02
C ILE A 164 14.01 -8.40 -2.69
N ALA A 165 14.61 -7.42 -2.02
CA ALA A 165 16.03 -7.45 -1.65
C ALA A 165 16.35 -8.46 -0.54
N LEU A 166 15.34 -8.86 0.24
CA LEU A 166 15.41 -9.95 1.22
C LEU A 166 15.13 -11.33 0.60
N GLU A 167 15.03 -11.41 -0.73
CA GLU A 167 14.71 -12.64 -1.46
C GLU A 167 13.35 -13.25 -1.05
N ASP A 168 12.42 -12.41 -0.59
CA ASP A 168 11.03 -12.80 -0.29
C ASP A 168 10.20 -12.91 -1.57
N ARG A 169 10.70 -13.71 -2.52
CA ARG A 169 10.15 -13.96 -3.85
C ARG A 169 9.97 -15.45 -4.08
N ILE A 170 9.06 -15.78 -5.00
CA ILE A 170 8.86 -17.15 -5.47
C ILE A 170 9.09 -17.14 -6.97
N GLU A 171 10.01 -17.98 -7.44
CA GLU A 171 10.48 -18.08 -8.84
C GLU A 171 9.37 -18.21 -9.91
N LYS A 172 8.12 -18.48 -9.53
CA LYS A 172 7.00 -18.73 -10.45
C LYS A 172 5.75 -17.87 -10.26
N ASN A 173 5.66 -17.03 -9.23
CA ASN A 173 4.43 -16.29 -8.92
C ASN A 173 4.73 -14.97 -8.19
N ASP A 174 5.46 -14.10 -8.87
CA ASP A 174 6.05 -12.85 -8.35
C ASP A 174 5.03 -11.73 -8.01
N GLU A 175 3.75 -12.05 -7.77
CA GLU A 175 2.68 -11.05 -7.65
C GLU A 175 1.85 -11.14 -6.36
N TRP A 176 2.30 -11.87 -5.32
CA TRP A 176 1.52 -11.96 -4.07
C TRP A 176 1.21 -10.58 -3.46
N PHE A 177 2.13 -9.63 -3.58
CA PHE A 177 1.93 -8.25 -3.13
C PHE A 177 0.80 -7.56 -3.90
N ALA A 178 0.81 -7.63 -5.23
CA ALA A 178 -0.23 -7.02 -6.07
C ALA A 178 -1.60 -7.67 -5.81
N ALA A 179 -1.64 -9.00 -5.70
CA ALA A 179 -2.84 -9.74 -5.34
C ALA A 179 -3.36 -9.36 -3.95
N PHE A 180 -2.46 -9.14 -2.98
CA PHE A 180 -2.82 -8.69 -1.64
C PHE A 180 -3.38 -7.26 -1.62
N VAL A 181 -2.77 -6.33 -2.36
CA VAL A 181 -3.31 -4.96 -2.53
C VAL A 181 -4.71 -5.02 -3.13
N GLU A 182 -4.90 -5.79 -4.20
CA GLU A 182 -6.21 -5.94 -4.84
C GLU A 182 -7.24 -6.58 -3.90
N ALA A 183 -6.87 -7.63 -3.15
CA ALA A 183 -7.73 -8.24 -2.15
C ALA A 183 -8.15 -7.24 -1.05
N ALA A 184 -7.20 -6.44 -0.55
CA ALA A 184 -7.47 -5.41 0.44
C ALA A 184 -8.42 -4.33 -0.11
N MET A 185 -8.22 -3.90 -1.35
CA MET A 185 -9.10 -2.96 -2.05
C MET A 185 -10.53 -3.50 -2.17
N VAL A 186 -10.69 -4.77 -2.56
CA VAL A 186 -12.00 -5.42 -2.69
C VAL A 186 -12.71 -5.53 -1.34
N ALA A 187 -11.99 -5.93 -0.29
CA ALA A 187 -12.55 -6.02 1.05
C ALA A 187 -12.94 -4.63 1.60
N ALA A 188 -12.10 -3.62 1.38
CA ALA A 188 -12.35 -2.25 1.83
C ALA A 188 -13.55 -1.62 1.11
N GLU A 189 -13.66 -1.78 -0.22
CA GLU A 189 -14.81 -1.34 -0.99
C GLU A 189 -16.10 -1.92 -0.40
N ASP A 190 -16.15 -3.24 -0.20
CA ASP A 190 -17.36 -3.90 0.29
C ASP A 190 -17.71 -3.47 1.72
N ALA A 191 -16.73 -3.37 2.61
CA ALA A 191 -16.93 -2.89 3.98
C ALA A 191 -17.53 -1.47 4.01
N ILE A 192 -16.96 -0.55 3.24
CA ILE A 192 -17.46 0.83 3.15
C ILE A 192 -18.88 0.84 2.58
N ARG A 193 -19.17 0.07 1.52
CA ARG A 193 -20.51 -0.01 0.93
C ARG A 193 -21.54 -0.46 1.97
N GLN A 194 -21.22 -1.48 2.76
CA GLN A 194 -22.10 -1.96 3.84
C GLN A 194 -22.36 -0.87 4.88
N ASP A 195 -21.30 -0.18 5.32
CA ASP A 195 -21.38 0.88 6.34
C ASP A 195 -22.29 2.05 5.92
N ILE A 196 -22.26 2.44 4.63
CA ILE A 196 -23.08 3.55 4.11
C ILE A 196 -24.40 3.09 3.45
N GLY A 197 -24.72 1.79 3.51
CA GLY A 197 -25.98 1.23 3.01
C GLY A 197 -26.08 1.06 1.49
N LEU A 198 -24.94 0.98 0.78
CA LEU A 198 -24.89 0.63 -0.63
C LEU A 198 -24.89 -0.89 -0.85
N PRO A 199 -25.42 -1.40 -1.98
CA PRO A 199 -25.37 -2.82 -2.30
C PRO A 199 -23.93 -3.31 -2.47
N SER A 200 -23.62 -4.50 -1.94
CA SER A 200 -22.37 -5.22 -2.19
C SER A 200 -22.16 -5.46 -3.69
N LEU A 201 -20.90 -5.41 -4.14
CA LEU A 201 -20.50 -5.84 -5.49
C LEU A 201 -20.09 -7.31 -5.54
N LEU A 202 -19.92 -7.94 -4.38
CA LEU A 202 -19.46 -9.32 -4.27
C LEU A 202 -20.61 -10.30 -4.51
N PRO A 203 -20.34 -11.45 -5.15
CA PRO A 203 -21.37 -12.44 -5.43
C PRO A 203 -21.83 -13.18 -4.18
N GLY A 204 -20.94 -13.42 -3.21
CA GLY A 204 -21.22 -14.11 -1.97
C GLY A 204 -21.20 -13.21 -0.73
N PRO A 205 -22.09 -13.43 0.26
CA PRO A 205 -22.19 -12.59 1.47
C PRO A 205 -20.99 -12.71 2.41
N ILE A 206 -20.13 -13.71 2.23
CA ILE A 206 -18.91 -13.92 3.05
C ILE A 206 -17.62 -13.64 2.26
N ASP A 207 -17.74 -13.14 1.02
CA ASP A 207 -16.58 -12.99 0.13
C ASP A 207 -15.63 -11.92 0.63
N SER A 208 -16.14 -10.84 1.23
CA SER A 208 -15.32 -9.78 1.82
C SER A 208 -14.44 -10.32 2.97
N LEU A 209 -14.97 -11.25 3.77
CA LEU A 209 -14.19 -11.93 4.81
C LEU A 209 -13.08 -12.79 4.19
N ALA A 210 -13.35 -13.47 3.08
CA ALA A 210 -12.32 -14.23 2.38
C ALA A 210 -11.20 -13.32 1.86
N TYR A 211 -11.52 -12.21 1.19
CA TYR A 211 -10.51 -11.26 0.71
C TYR A 211 -9.70 -10.62 1.84
N SER A 212 -10.36 -10.17 2.92
CA SER A 212 -9.65 -9.59 4.07
C SER A 212 -8.76 -10.59 4.80
N SER A 213 -9.08 -11.89 4.77
CA SER A 213 -8.25 -12.93 5.41
C SER A 213 -6.87 -13.10 4.76
N PHE A 214 -6.64 -12.59 3.54
CA PHE A 214 -5.32 -12.65 2.88
C PHE A 214 -4.23 -12.03 3.77
N PHE A 215 -4.55 -10.95 4.50
CA PHE A 215 -3.65 -10.37 5.50
C PHE A 215 -3.01 -11.41 6.43
N GLN A 216 -3.79 -12.39 6.91
CA GLN A 216 -3.30 -13.40 7.84
C GLN A 216 -2.22 -14.30 7.22
N TYR A 217 -2.33 -14.61 5.93
CA TYR A 217 -1.32 -15.39 5.21
C TYR A 217 -0.04 -14.59 5.00
N VAL A 218 -0.15 -13.28 4.79
CA VAL A 218 1.03 -12.40 4.67
C VAL A 218 1.79 -12.34 5.99
N VAL A 219 1.11 -12.04 7.10
CA VAL A 219 1.76 -11.80 8.41
C VAL A 219 2.05 -13.07 9.20
N SER A 220 1.57 -14.24 8.80
CA SER A 220 1.96 -15.51 9.44
C SER A 220 3.30 -16.05 8.95
N GLY A 221 3.90 -15.41 7.93
CA GLY A 221 5.17 -15.85 7.35
C GLY A 221 5.01 -17.02 6.38
N GLU A 222 3.82 -17.21 5.79
CA GLU A 222 3.62 -18.25 4.77
C GLU A 222 4.62 -18.08 3.63
N PRO A 223 5.30 -19.14 3.17
CA PRO A 223 6.26 -19.01 2.07
C PRO A 223 5.63 -18.40 0.82
N ASP A 224 4.40 -18.82 0.50
CA ASP A 224 3.57 -18.28 -0.58
C ASP A 224 2.20 -17.84 -0.04
N PRO A 225 2.07 -16.58 0.40
CA PRO A 225 0.81 -16.07 0.96
C PRO A 225 -0.35 -16.18 -0.03
N PHE A 226 -0.09 -15.93 -1.32
CA PHE A 226 -1.13 -15.97 -2.34
C PHE A 226 -1.59 -17.40 -2.61
N PHE A 227 -0.67 -18.35 -2.81
CA PHE A 227 -1.03 -19.75 -3.02
C PHE A 227 -1.77 -20.34 -1.82
N ALA A 228 -1.31 -20.06 -0.59
CA ALA A 228 -1.97 -20.54 0.62
C ALA A 228 -3.41 -20.00 0.73
N TRP A 229 -3.61 -18.71 0.46
CA TRP A 229 -4.93 -18.08 0.41
C TRP A 229 -5.79 -18.65 -0.72
N ALA A 230 -5.26 -18.75 -1.94
CA ALA A 230 -5.96 -19.26 -3.12
C ALA A 230 -6.40 -20.72 -2.94
N LYS A 231 -5.61 -21.53 -2.24
CA LYS A 231 -5.98 -22.90 -1.86
C LYS A 231 -7.17 -22.94 -0.91
N ALA A 232 -7.28 -21.99 0.01
CA ALA A 232 -8.40 -21.88 0.94
C ALA A 232 -9.67 -21.31 0.25
N PHE A 233 -9.49 -20.47 -0.77
CA PHE A 233 -10.57 -19.77 -1.46
C PHE A 233 -10.45 -19.87 -3.00
N PRO A 234 -10.53 -21.08 -3.57
CA PRO A 234 -10.24 -21.32 -4.99
C PRO A 234 -11.21 -20.63 -5.95
N ASP A 235 -12.44 -20.37 -5.50
CA ASP A 235 -13.51 -19.78 -6.33
C ASP A 235 -13.46 -18.24 -6.38
N LYS A 236 -12.46 -17.60 -5.75
CA LYS A 236 -12.34 -16.15 -5.76
C LYS A 236 -11.76 -15.65 -7.07
N TYR A 237 -12.23 -14.48 -7.50
CA TYR A 237 -11.86 -13.86 -8.77
C TYR A 237 -10.35 -13.74 -8.98
N LEU A 238 -9.58 -13.44 -7.92
CA LEU A 238 -8.11 -13.35 -8.00
C LEU A 238 -7.47 -14.68 -8.41
N CYS A 239 -8.05 -15.82 -8.01
CA CYS A 239 -7.56 -17.16 -8.36
C CYS A 239 -7.83 -17.50 -9.84
N GLY A 240 -8.91 -16.94 -10.41
CA GLY A 240 -9.31 -17.16 -11.81
C GLY A 240 -8.41 -16.48 -12.85
N ARG A 241 -7.57 -15.51 -12.44
CA ARG A 241 -6.56 -14.90 -13.32
C ARG A 241 -5.38 -15.85 -13.63
N GLY A 242 -5.31 -16.99 -12.95
CA GLY A 242 -4.28 -18.03 -13.09
C GLY A 242 -4.47 -19.06 -14.20
N SER A 243 -5.41 -18.87 -15.14
CA SER A 243 -5.40 -19.57 -16.43
C SER A 243 -5.09 -18.60 -17.56
N LEU A 244 -3.89 -18.01 -17.54
CA LEU A 244 -3.28 -17.52 -18.77
C LEU A 244 -2.69 -18.72 -19.52
N PRO A 245 -2.88 -18.84 -20.85
CA PRO A 245 -2.31 -19.93 -21.62
C PRO A 245 -0.77 -19.89 -21.56
N PRO A 246 -0.09 -21.03 -21.75
CA PRO A 246 1.36 -21.03 -21.88
C PRO A 246 1.76 -20.10 -23.03
N GLN A 247 2.71 -19.20 -22.78
CA GLN A 247 3.46 -18.57 -23.87
C GLN A 247 4.37 -19.59 -24.53
#